data_AF-A0A9D8B2C2-F1
#
_entry.id   AF-A0A9D8B2C2-F1
#
_cell.length_a   1.000
_cell.length_b   1.000
_cell.length_c   1.000
_cell.angle_alpha   90.00
_cell.angle_beta   90.00
_cell.angle_gamma   90.00
#
_symmetry.space_group_name_H-M   'P 1'
#
loop_
_entity.id
_entity.type
_entity.pdbx_description
1 polymer ?
#
loop_
_entity_poly.entity_id
_entity_poly.type
_entity_poly.pdbx_seq_one_letter_code
_entity_poly.pdbx_strand_id
1 'polypeptide(L)'
;MVKPKDKPQSFESLFRELETTVAKLEAGDLALDESLALFQRGMELAQQCGAMIDAAELRIKELVPRGEELVAEDFSEEESDE
;
A
#
# COMPACT_ATOMS: atom_id res chain seq x y z
N MET A 1 -7.09 29.90 10.56
CA MET A 1 -7.46 28.50 10.87
C MET A 1 -7.66 27.78 9.54
N VAL A 2 -6.64 27.06 9.05
CA VAL A 2 -6.78 26.20 7.87
C VAL A 2 -7.36 24.87 8.36
N LYS A 3 -8.53 24.51 7.83
CA LYS A 3 -9.19 23.23 8.14
C LYS A 3 -8.29 22.09 7.61
N PRO A 4 -7.99 21.03 8.39
CA PRO A 4 -6.95 20.05 8.03
C PRO A 4 -7.41 18.99 7.02
N LYS A 5 -8.26 19.34 6.04
CA LYS A 5 -8.79 18.39 5.05
C LYS A 5 -7.96 18.25 3.78
N ASP A 6 -6.92 19.05 3.60
CA ASP A 6 -6.18 19.13 2.32
C ASP A 6 -4.68 18.87 2.47
N LYS A 7 -4.27 17.91 3.31
CA LYS A 7 -2.95 17.30 3.16
C LYS A 7 -3.09 16.10 2.22
N PRO A 8 -2.25 15.99 1.17
CA PRO A 8 -2.20 14.75 0.40
C PRO A 8 -1.98 13.59 1.39
N GLN A 9 -2.83 12.56 1.32
CA GLN A 9 -2.68 11.41 2.21
C GLN A 9 -1.31 10.78 1.93
N SER A 10 -0.51 10.56 2.98
CA SER A 10 0.79 9.89 2.82
C SER A 10 0.58 8.40 2.62
N PHE A 11 1.58 7.72 2.07
CA PHE A 11 1.57 6.26 1.91
C PHE A 11 1.26 5.56 3.24
N GLU A 12 1.93 5.95 4.32
CA GLU A 12 1.76 5.35 5.64
C GLU A 12 0.33 5.54 6.18
N SER A 13 -0.29 6.67 5.86
CA SER A 13 -1.68 6.93 6.25
C SER A 13 -2.65 6.04 5.49
N LEU A 14 -2.48 5.89 4.17
CA LEU A 14 -3.33 5.05 3.33
C LEU A 14 -3.15 3.58 3.66
N PHE A 15 -1.91 3.15 3.88
CA PHE A 15 -1.59 1.78 4.25
C PHE A 15 -2.19 1.42 5.61
N ARG A 16 -2.11 2.30 6.61
CA ARG A 16 -2.76 2.07 7.91
C ARG A 16 -4.28 1.98 7.80
N GLU A 17 -4.89 2.79 6.93
CA GLU A 17 -6.32 2.71 6.65
C GLU A 17 -6.70 1.37 5.99
N LEU A 18 -5.84 0.88 5.08
CA LEU A 18 -6.01 -0.43 4.44
C LEU A 18 -5.92 -1.56 5.46
N GLU A 19 -4.89 -1.58 6.31
CA GLU A 19 -4.73 -2.56 7.40
C GLU A 19 -5.98 -2.59 8.30
N THR A 20 -6.47 -1.40 8.68
CA THR A 20 -7.67 -1.28 9.52
C THR A 20 -8.91 -1.81 8.80
N THR A 21 -9.02 -1.58 7.50
CA THR A 21 -10.13 -2.06 6.67
C THR A 21 -10.12 -3.59 6.56
N VAL A 22 -8.94 -4.17 6.33
CA VAL A 22 -8.75 -5.62 6.27
C VAL A 22 -9.07 -6.26 7.62
N ALA A 23 -8.54 -5.73 8.72
CA ALA A 23 -8.81 -6.24 10.06
C ALA A 23 -10.32 -6.26 10.41
N LYS A 24 -11.08 -5.26 9.93
CA LYS A 24 -12.55 -5.25 10.10
C LYS A 24 -13.25 -6.32 9.27
N LEU A 25 -12.80 -6.52 8.02
CA LEU A 25 -13.33 -7.58 7.16
C LEU A 25 -13.05 -8.97 7.73
N GLU A 26 -11.85 -9.18 8.29
CA GLU A 26 -11.44 -10.44 8.92
C GLU A 26 -12.18 -10.74 10.22
N ALA A 27 -12.61 -9.70 10.96
CA ALA A 27 -13.40 -9.88 12.18
C ALA A 27 -14.75 -10.57 11.96
N GLY A 28 -15.32 -10.47 10.74
CA GLY A 28 -16.46 -11.26 10.30
C GLY A 28 -17.83 -10.92 10.93
N ASP A 29 -17.91 -9.94 11.82
CA ASP A 29 -19.15 -9.49 12.49
C ASP A 29 -19.76 -8.26 11.81
N LEU A 30 -19.93 -8.33 10.49
CA LEU A 30 -20.40 -7.21 9.66
C LEU A 30 -21.65 -7.59 8.89
N ALA A 31 -22.55 -6.62 8.69
CA ALA A 31 -23.64 -6.80 7.74
C ALA A 31 -23.10 -6.94 6.30
N LEU A 32 -23.87 -7.55 5.41
CA LEU A 32 -23.47 -7.73 4.01
C LEU A 32 -23.14 -6.40 3.33
N ASP A 33 -23.99 -5.39 3.51
CA ASP A 33 -23.79 -4.06 2.91
C ASP A 33 -22.53 -3.37 3.45
N GLU A 34 -22.25 -3.53 4.74
CA GLU A 34 -21.03 -3.00 5.37
C GLU A 34 -19.78 -3.71 4.86
N SER A 35 -19.86 -5.04 4.69
CA SER A 35 -18.77 -5.84 4.13
C SER A 35 -18.44 -5.43 2.70
N LEU A 36 -19.47 -5.19 1.88
CA LEU A 36 -19.30 -4.70 0.51
C LEU A 36 -18.68 -3.29 0.47
N ALA A 37 -19.13 -2.39 1.35
CA ALA A 37 -18.57 -1.04 1.44
C ALA A 37 -17.09 -1.06 1.87
N LEU A 38 -16.74 -1.87 2.88
CA LEU A 38 -15.36 -2.02 3.34
C LEU A 38 -14.48 -2.68 2.27
N PHE A 39 -15.00 -3.68 1.55
CA PHE A 39 -14.27 -4.30 0.44
C PHE A 39 -13.94 -3.29 -0.66
N GLN A 40 -14.94 -2.51 -1.10
CA GLN A 40 -14.75 -1.45 -2.09
C GLN A 40 -13.70 -0.44 -1.62
N ARG A 41 -13.79 -0.01 -0.36
CA ARG A 41 -12.80 0.91 0.23
C ARG A 41 -11.40 0.29 0.27
N GLY A 42 -11.29 -0.98 0.64
CA GLY A 42 -10.03 -1.71 0.66
C GLY A 42 -9.38 -1.78 -0.73
N MET A 43 -10.16 -2.04 -1.78
CA MET A 43 -9.67 -2.03 -3.16
C MET A 43 -9.13 -0.64 -3.57
N GLU A 44 -9.85 0.43 -3.25
CA GLU A 44 -9.42 1.80 -3.55
C GLU A 44 -8.12 2.17 -2.83
N LEU A 45 -8.00 1.77 -1.56
CA LEU A 45 -6.79 2.01 -0.77
C LEU A 45 -5.59 1.22 -1.31
N ALA A 46 -5.78 -0.06 -1.64
CA ALA A 46 -4.75 -0.89 -2.25
C ALA A 46 -4.25 -0.32 -3.59
N GLN A 47 -5.17 0.14 -4.43
CA GLN A 47 -4.83 0.78 -5.71
C GLN A 47 -4.01 2.06 -5.50
N GLN A 48 -4.38 2.91 -4.53
CA GLN A 48 -3.64 4.13 -4.23
C GLN A 48 -2.24 3.85 -3.68
N CYS A 49 -2.11 2.89 -2.76
CA CYS A 49 -0.81 2.45 -2.25
C CYS A 49 0.09 1.93 -3.39
N GLY A 50 -0.45 1.08 -4.27
CA GLY A 50 0.28 0.57 -5.44
C GLY A 50 0.78 1.69 -6.35
N ALA A 51 -0.10 2.65 -6.69
CA ALA A 51 0.27 3.79 -7.52
C ALA A 51 1.37 4.66 -6.90
N MET A 52 1.42 4.79 -5.57
CA MET A 52 2.49 5.50 -4.87
C MET A 52 3.83 4.75 -4.94
N ILE A 53 3.80 3.43 -4.81
CA ILE A 53 5.00 2.58 -4.94
C ILE A 53 5.52 2.65 -6.38
N ASP A 54 4.65 2.50 -7.38
CA ASP A 54 5.02 2.59 -8.80
C ASP A 54 5.68 3.94 -9.12
N ALA A 55 5.12 5.04 -8.59
CA ALA A 55 5.68 6.37 -8.76
C ALA A 55 7.06 6.53 -8.08
N ALA A 56 7.23 5.93 -6.90
CA ALA A 56 8.52 5.92 -6.20
C ALA A 56 9.57 5.11 -6.97
N GLU A 57 9.21 3.93 -7.47
CA GLU A 57 10.08 3.10 -8.30
C GLU A 57 10.52 3.81 -9.58
N LEU A 58 9.58 4.46 -10.28
CA LEU A 58 9.90 5.23 -11.48
C LEU A 58 10.90 6.34 -11.16
N ARG A 59 10.68 7.06 -10.05
CA ARG A 59 11.59 8.11 -9.61
C ARG A 59 12.99 7.58 -9.27
N ILE A 60 13.08 6.39 -8.67
CA ILE A 60 14.36 5.72 -8.44
C ILE A 60 15.05 5.40 -9.78
N LYS A 61 14.31 4.81 -10.73
CA LYS A 61 14.83 4.47 -12.07
C LYS A 61 15.35 5.69 -12.84
N GLU A 62 14.73 6.86 -12.67
CA GLU A 62 15.19 8.12 -13.28
C GLU A 62 16.47 8.68 -12.64
N LEU A 63 16.71 8.41 -11.36
CA LEU A 63 17.86 8.90 -10.60
C LEU A 63 19.11 8.02 -10.79
N VAL A 64 18.94 6.75 -11.17
CA VAL A 64 20.06 5.84 -11.42
C VAL A 64 20.72 6.15 -12.77
N PRO A 65 22.05 6.38 -12.82
CA PRO A 65 22.76 6.62 -14.07
C PRO A 65 22.61 5.44 -15.05
N ARG A 66 22.40 5.74 -16.34
CA ARG A 66 22.40 4.72 -17.40
C ARG A 66 23.71 3.93 -17.39
N GLY A 67 23.65 2.68 -16.92
CA GLY A 67 24.79 1.76 -16.85
C GLY A 67 24.89 0.96 -15.55
N GLU A 68 24.19 1.39 -14.50
CA GLU A 68 24.03 0.61 -13.26
C GLU A 68 22.66 -0.06 -13.28
N GLU A 69 22.64 -1.39 -13.39
CA GLU A 69 21.42 -2.18 -13.28
C GLU A 69 21.09 -2.37 -11.79
N LEU A 70 19.94 -1.86 -11.36
CA LEU A 70 19.42 -2.17 -10.04
C LEU A 70 18.95 -3.62 -10.05
N VAL A 71 19.81 -4.53 -9.60
CA VAL A 71 19.41 -5.89 -9.31
C VAL A 71 18.60 -5.83 -8.01
N ALA A 72 17.28 -5.98 -8.11
CA ALA A 72 16.48 -6.32 -6.95
C ALA A 72 16.91 -7.73 -6.54
N GLU A 73 17.73 -7.85 -5.50
CA GLU A 73 17.98 -9.15 -4.91
C GLU A 73 16.66 -9.64 -4.33
N ASP A 74 16.17 -10.76 -4.85
CA ASP A 74 15.02 -11.46 -4.32
C ASP A 74 15.47 -12.07 -2.98
N PHE A 75 15.17 -11.37 -1.89
CA PHE A 75 15.32 -11.90 -0.54
C PHE A 75 14.19 -12.89 -0.27
N SER A 76 14.05 -13.93 -1.10
CA SER A 76 13.34 -15.13 -0.69
C SER A 76 14.18 -15.74 0.44
N GLU A 77 13.67 -15.70 1.67
CA GLU A 77 14.31 -16.29 2.83
C GLU A 77 14.89 -17.66 2.43
N GLU A 78 16.22 -17.79 2.49
CA GLU A 78 16.84 -19.10 2.56
C GLU A 78 16.23 -19.75 3.80
N GLU A 79 15.29 -20.67 3.58
CA GLU A 79 14.80 -21.62 4.57
C GLU A 79 16.05 -22.37 5.05
N SER A 80 16.67 -21.84 6.11
CA SER A 80 17.79 -22.47 6.78
C SER A 80 17.23 -23.67 7.55
N ASP A 81 17.05 -24.76 6.83
CA ASP A 81 16.95 -26.10 7.40
C ASP A 81 18.26 -26.39 8.17
N GLU A 82 18.23 -26.23 9.49
CA GLU A 82 19.06 -26.98 10.44
C GLU A 82 18.25 -27.43 11.66
#